data_AF-A0A1S3R0N5-F1
#
_entry.id   AF-A0A1S3R0N5-F1
#
_cell.length_a   1.000
_cell.length_b   1.000
_cell.length_c   1.000
_cell.angle_alpha   90.00
_cell.angle_beta   90.00
_cell.angle_gamma   90.00
#
_symmetry.space_group_name_H-M   'P 1'
#
loop_
_entity.id
_entity.type
_entity.pdbx_description
1 polymer ?
#
loop_
_entity_poly.entity_id
_entity_poly.type
_entity_poly.pdbx_seq_one_letter_code
_entity_poly.pdbx_strand_id
1 'polypeptide(L)'
;MERDRERGVDSLTLRQCNINLPDGTCCSVPVRAGFSIRELLLGLCEKLCINVAAVDLFLVGGEKPLVLDQDCMTLCSRDLRLEKRTLFRLDLVPINRSVGLKAKPTKPVTEVLRPVVAKYGLQLNDLVARIVSYSVWVSFILIHSGFNYF
;
A
#
# COMPACT_ATOMS: atom_id res chain seq x y z
N MET A 1 -4.68 21.60 -33.47
CA MET A 1 -4.33 20.40 -34.25
C MET A 1 -3.78 19.38 -33.27
N GLU A 2 -4.71 18.57 -32.76
CA GLU A 2 -4.46 17.46 -31.85
C GLU A 2 -3.27 16.59 -32.31
N ARG A 3 -2.43 16.22 -31.33
CA ARG A 3 -1.39 15.21 -31.52
C ARG A 3 -2.03 13.84 -31.39
N ASP A 4 -2.53 13.36 -32.53
CA ASP A 4 -2.86 11.97 -32.77
C ASP A 4 -1.71 11.08 -32.32
N ARG A 5 -1.97 10.26 -31.30
CA ARG A 5 -1.05 9.21 -30.84
C ARG A 5 -1.72 7.88 -31.15
N GLU A 6 -1.81 7.59 -32.44
CA GLU A 6 -2.14 6.28 -32.97
C GLU A 6 -1.11 5.26 -32.44
N ARG A 7 -1.52 4.44 -31.47
CA ARG A 7 -0.88 3.16 -31.17
C ARG A 7 -1.89 2.08 -31.52
N GLY A 8 -1.52 1.26 -32.50
CA GLY A 8 -2.36 0.31 -33.21
C GLY A 8 -3.28 -0.52 -32.31
N VAL A 9 -4.56 -0.48 -32.65
CA VAL A 9 -5.59 -1.38 -32.14
C VAL A 9 -5.56 -2.62 -33.02
N ASP A 10 -4.58 -3.50 -32.78
CA ASP A 10 -4.63 -4.87 -33.29
C ASP A 10 -5.63 -5.66 -32.44
N SER A 11 -6.56 -6.33 -33.11
CA SER A 11 -7.74 -6.99 -32.56
C SER A 11 -7.46 -8.32 -31.82
N LEU A 12 -6.39 -8.38 -31.02
CA LEU A 12 -6.16 -9.40 -29.96
C LEU A 12 -6.77 -8.99 -28.60
N THR A 13 -7.71 -8.05 -28.67
CA THR A 13 -8.50 -7.46 -27.59
C THR A 13 -9.11 -8.51 -26.67
N LEU A 14 -9.08 -8.23 -25.35
CA LEU A 14 -9.96 -8.72 -24.28
C LEU A 14 -9.26 -9.33 -23.05
N ARG A 15 -7.95 -9.17 -22.81
CA ARG A 15 -7.32 -9.58 -21.53
C ARG A 15 -6.32 -8.59 -20.99
N GLN A 16 -6.74 -7.35 -20.79
CA GLN A 16 -5.96 -6.33 -20.09
C GLN A 16 -6.85 -5.51 -19.15
N CYS A 17 -6.24 -4.87 -18.16
CA CYS A 17 -6.89 -3.92 -17.26
C CYS A 17 -6.15 -2.60 -17.29
N ASN A 18 -6.84 -1.51 -16.98
CA ASN A 18 -6.22 -0.19 -16.89
C ASN A 18 -6.01 0.16 -15.41
N ILE A 19 -4.83 0.64 -15.05
CA ILE A 19 -4.48 1.03 -13.69
C ILE A 19 -4.06 2.49 -13.66
N ASN A 20 -4.86 3.31 -12.98
CA ASN A 20 -4.52 4.68 -12.64
C ASN A 20 -3.51 4.67 -11.49
N LEU A 21 -2.33 5.20 -11.77
CA LEU A 21 -1.20 5.27 -10.86
C LEU A 21 -1.34 6.47 -9.91
N PRO A 22 -0.69 6.43 -8.74
CA PRO A 22 -0.71 7.53 -7.78
C PRO A 22 -0.05 8.82 -8.30
N ASP A 23 0.71 8.73 -9.39
CA ASP A 23 1.34 9.87 -10.10
C ASP A 23 0.38 10.57 -11.08
N GLY A 24 -0.87 10.08 -11.21
CA GLY A 24 -1.87 10.61 -12.14
C GLY A 24 -1.78 10.04 -13.56
N THR A 25 -0.76 9.22 -13.84
CA THR A 25 -0.64 8.47 -15.10
C THR A 25 -1.53 7.22 -15.10
N CYS A 26 -1.82 6.67 -16.29
CA CYS A 26 -2.55 5.42 -16.46
C CYS A 26 -1.71 4.40 -17.24
N CYS A 27 -1.77 3.14 -16.83
CA CYS A 27 -1.05 2.04 -17.46
C CYS A 27 -1.99 0.86 -17.74
N SER A 28 -1.97 0.35 -18.98
CA SER A 28 -2.66 -0.89 -19.32
C SER A 28 -1.75 -2.08 -19.01
N VAL A 29 -2.26 -3.03 -18.23
CA VAL A 29 -1.52 -4.22 -17.79
C VAL A 29 -2.25 -5.47 -18.28
N PRO A 30 -1.56 -6.39 -18.97
CA PRO A 30 -2.17 -7.64 -19.44
C PRO A 30 -2.52 -8.54 -18.26
N VAL A 31 -3.73 -9.10 -18.26
CA VAL A 31 -4.18 -10.08 -17.25
C VAL A 31 -4.08 -11.49 -17.81
N ARG A 32 -3.70 -12.45 -16.96
CA ARG A 32 -3.51 -13.86 -17.35
C ARG A 32 -4.14 -14.78 -16.31
N ALA A 33 -4.87 -15.79 -16.78
CA ALA A 33 -5.44 -16.80 -15.90
C ALA A 33 -4.33 -17.55 -15.13
N GLY A 34 -4.60 -17.88 -13.87
CA GLY A 34 -3.63 -18.55 -12.99
C GLY A 34 -2.63 -17.62 -12.30
N PHE A 35 -2.75 -16.30 -12.50
CA PHE A 35 -2.01 -15.29 -11.75
C PHE A 35 -2.94 -14.53 -10.82
N SER A 36 -2.46 -14.28 -9.60
CA SER A 36 -3.16 -13.41 -8.68
C SER A 36 -2.94 -11.93 -9.03
N ILE A 37 -3.82 -11.07 -8.53
CA ILE A 37 -3.67 -9.61 -8.65
C ILE A 37 -2.32 -9.16 -8.07
N ARG A 38 -1.83 -9.81 -7.01
CA ARG A 38 -0.52 -9.55 -6.41
C ARG A 38 0.61 -9.75 -7.42
N GLU A 39 0.62 -10.86 -8.13
CA GLU A 39 1.66 -11.17 -9.13
C GLU A 39 1.65 -10.14 -10.26
N LEU A 40 0.46 -9.74 -10.72
CA LEU A 40 0.28 -8.67 -11.69
C LEU A 40 0.89 -7.35 -11.20
N LEU A 41 0.64 -7.01 -9.93
CA LEU A 41 1.13 -5.78 -9.32
C LEU A 41 2.61 -5.79 -9.03
N LEU A 42 3.25 -6.94 -8.76
CA LEU A 42 4.68 -7.03 -8.47
C LEU A 42 5.51 -6.36 -9.58
N GLY A 43 5.32 -6.79 -10.83
CA GLY A 43 6.07 -6.22 -11.97
C GLY A 43 5.78 -4.75 -12.25
N LEU A 44 4.59 -4.25 -11.90
CA LEU A 44 4.25 -2.82 -11.99
C LEU A 44 4.91 -2.03 -10.84
N CYS A 45 4.79 -2.54 -9.61
CA CYS A 45 5.28 -1.89 -8.40
C CYS A 45 6.82 -1.82 -8.38
N GLU A 46 7.51 -2.81 -8.91
CA GLU A 46 8.97 -2.80 -9.10
C GLU A 46 9.42 -1.61 -9.96
N LYS A 47 8.75 -1.36 -11.09
CA LYS A 47 9.06 -0.23 -11.97
C LYS A 47 8.78 1.13 -11.32
N LEU A 48 7.81 1.18 -10.42
CA LEU A 48 7.42 2.39 -9.70
C LEU A 48 8.22 2.61 -8.40
N CYS A 49 9.12 1.67 -8.05
CA CYS A 49 9.81 1.66 -6.75
C CYS A 49 8.84 1.72 -5.56
N ILE A 50 7.72 1.00 -5.64
CA ILE A 50 6.71 0.91 -4.58
C ILE A 50 6.66 -0.53 -4.06
N ASN A 51 6.49 -0.71 -2.76
CA ASN A 51 6.26 -2.04 -2.20
C ASN A 51 4.80 -2.46 -2.42
N VAL A 52 4.55 -3.65 -2.95
CA VAL A 52 3.20 -4.21 -3.17
C VAL A 52 2.37 -4.32 -1.87
N ALA A 53 3.02 -4.49 -0.72
CA ALA A 53 2.33 -4.47 0.58
C ALA A 53 1.83 -3.05 0.96
N ALA A 54 2.50 -2.02 0.43
CA ALA A 54 2.24 -0.62 0.68
C ALA A 54 1.29 0.00 -0.36
N VAL A 55 0.53 -0.82 -1.10
CA VAL A 55 -0.49 -0.33 -2.02
C VAL A 55 -1.84 -0.96 -1.71
N ASP A 56 -2.89 -0.23 -2.03
CA ASP A 56 -4.23 -0.78 -2.18
C ASP A 56 -4.67 -0.59 -3.64
N LEU A 57 -5.37 -1.58 -4.16
CA LEU A 57 -5.95 -1.52 -5.49
C LEU A 57 -7.46 -1.40 -5.35
N PHE A 58 -8.07 -0.48 -6.08
CA PHE A 58 -9.52 -0.26 -6.07
C PHE A 58 -10.06 -0.36 -7.50
N LEU A 59 -11.33 -0.75 -7.63
CA LEU A 59 -12.06 -0.50 -8.86
C LEU A 59 -12.35 1.00 -8.96
N VAL A 60 -12.25 1.60 -10.14
CA VAL A 60 -12.66 3.01 -10.32
C VAL A 60 -14.15 3.14 -9.96
N GLY A 61 -14.47 4.08 -9.07
CA GLY A 61 -15.81 4.24 -8.48
C GLY A 61 -16.11 3.31 -7.29
N GLY A 62 -15.22 2.37 -6.98
CA GLY A 62 -15.33 1.49 -5.81
C GLY A 62 -14.68 2.07 -4.56
N GLU A 63 -15.30 1.82 -3.41
CA GLU A 63 -14.80 2.28 -2.09
C GLU A 63 -13.97 1.22 -1.36
N LYS A 64 -14.15 -0.06 -1.71
CA LYS A 64 -13.48 -1.18 -1.06
C LYS A 64 -12.23 -1.60 -1.83
N PRO A 65 -11.10 -1.83 -1.13
CA PRO A 65 -9.90 -2.35 -1.77
C PRO A 65 -10.14 -3.79 -2.24
N LEU A 66 -9.56 -4.10 -3.39
CA LEU A 66 -9.55 -5.44 -3.97
C LEU A 66 -8.61 -6.35 -3.20
N VAL A 67 -9.00 -7.61 -3.07
CA VAL A 67 -8.19 -8.63 -2.42
C VAL A 67 -7.10 -9.07 -3.39
N LEU A 68 -5.84 -8.74 -3.09
CA LEU A 68 -4.71 -8.99 -4.01
C LEU A 68 -4.45 -10.48 -4.28
N ASP A 69 -4.97 -11.37 -3.45
CA ASP A 69 -4.83 -12.82 -3.60
C ASP A 69 -5.82 -13.41 -4.63
N GLN A 70 -6.83 -12.65 -5.04
CA GLN A 70 -7.80 -13.10 -6.04
C GLN A 70 -7.18 -13.22 -7.43
N ASP A 71 -7.84 -13.99 -8.30
CA ASP A 71 -7.42 -14.16 -9.69
C ASP A 71 -7.55 -12.85 -10.48
N CYS A 72 -6.49 -12.50 -11.21
CA CYS A 72 -6.43 -11.24 -11.95
C CYS A 72 -7.36 -11.19 -13.17
N MET A 73 -7.92 -12.32 -13.63
CA MET A 73 -8.94 -12.34 -14.68
C MET A 73 -10.20 -11.57 -14.29
N THR A 74 -10.49 -11.45 -12.99
CA THR A 74 -11.60 -10.63 -12.48
C THR A 74 -11.45 -9.14 -12.83
N LEU A 75 -10.24 -8.70 -13.17
CA LEU A 75 -9.90 -7.32 -13.51
C LEU A 75 -9.97 -7.03 -15.02
N CYS A 76 -10.22 -8.06 -15.82
CA CYS A 76 -10.22 -7.93 -17.26
C CYS A 76 -11.21 -6.85 -17.75
N SER A 77 -10.73 -5.96 -18.61
CA SER A 77 -11.49 -4.84 -19.18
C SER A 77 -12.08 -3.90 -18.12
N ARG A 78 -11.42 -3.78 -16.97
CA ARG A 78 -11.80 -2.85 -15.90
C ARG A 78 -10.75 -1.77 -15.69
N ASP A 79 -11.23 -0.60 -15.27
CA ASP A 79 -10.41 0.51 -14.81
C ASP A 79 -10.22 0.43 -13.29
N LEU A 80 -8.98 0.54 -12.87
CA LEU A 80 -8.52 0.37 -11.50
C LEU A 80 -7.78 1.62 -11.05
N ARG A 81 -7.73 1.83 -9.73
CA ARG A 81 -6.96 2.90 -9.11
C ARG A 81 -6.02 2.30 -8.08
N LEU A 82 -4.74 2.62 -8.21
CA LEU A 82 -3.72 2.25 -7.26
C LEU A 82 -3.51 3.41 -6.28
N GLU A 83 -3.72 3.15 -4.99
CA GLU A 83 -3.44 4.11 -3.93
C GLU A 83 -2.23 3.68 -3.11
N LYS A 84 -1.25 4.58 -2.99
CA LYS A 84 -0.07 4.37 -2.14
C LYS A 84 -0.46 4.52 -0.66
N ARG A 85 0.07 3.62 0.15
CA ARG A 85 -0.06 3.60 1.61
C ARG A 85 1.32 3.66 2.24
N THR A 86 1.37 4.16 3.46
CA THR A 86 2.57 4.07 4.28
C THR A 86 2.41 2.88 5.22
N LEU A 87 3.43 2.02 5.24
CA LEU A 87 3.53 0.94 6.20
C LEU A 87 4.43 1.40 7.36
N PHE A 88 3.93 1.19 8.57
CA PHE A 88 4.67 1.43 9.79
C PHE A 88 4.86 0.11 10.51
N ARG A 89 6.03 -0.06 11.11
CA ARG A 89 6.28 -1.15 12.05
C ARG A 89 6.45 -0.52 13.42
N LEU A 90 5.46 -0.66 14.28
CA LEU A 90 5.58 -0.21 15.66
C LEU A 90 6.16 -1.35 16.50
N ASP A 91 7.30 -1.13 17.12
CA ASP A 91 7.89 -2.07 18.07
C ASP A 91 7.53 -1.66 19.50
N LEU A 92 6.78 -2.51 20.18
CA LEU A 92 6.36 -2.33 21.57
C LEU A 92 7.39 -3.01 22.46
N VAL A 93 8.52 -2.35 22.68
CA VAL A 93 9.63 -2.80 23.55
C VAL A 93 9.15 -3.35 24.90
N PRO A 94 8.26 -2.67 25.67
CA PRO A 94 7.85 -3.18 26.98
C PRO A 94 7.18 -4.56 26.95
N ILE A 95 6.64 -4.98 25.79
CA ILE A 95 6.00 -6.29 25.62
C ILE A 95 6.65 -7.13 24.52
N ASN A 96 7.80 -6.70 24.00
CA ASN A 96 8.55 -7.29 22.90
C ASN A 96 7.65 -7.81 21.75
N ARG A 97 6.70 -6.98 21.33
CA ARG A 97 5.80 -7.28 20.20
C ARG A 97 5.88 -6.20 19.15
N SER A 98 5.96 -6.58 17.88
CA SER A 98 5.85 -5.65 16.76
C SER A 98 4.45 -5.69 16.14
N VAL A 99 3.93 -4.52 15.76
CA VAL A 99 2.62 -4.33 15.12
C VAL A 99 2.83 -3.62 13.79
N GLY A 100 2.31 -4.21 12.71
CA GLY A 100 2.26 -3.56 11.40
C GLY A 100 1.04 -2.66 11.29
N LEU A 101 1.24 -1.42 10.83
CA LEU A 101 0.15 -0.47 10.55
C LEU A 101 0.19 -0.05 9.08
N LYS A 102 -0.99 0.00 8.47
CA LYS A 102 -1.17 0.47 7.09
C LYS A 102 -2.09 1.69 7.12
N ALA A 103 -1.58 2.84 6.67
CA ALA A 103 -2.33 4.09 6.69
C ALA A 103 -2.11 4.91 5.41
N LYS A 104 -3.00 5.89 5.17
CA LYS A 104 -2.78 6.86 4.08
C LYS A 104 -1.59 7.75 4.46
N PRO A 105 -0.73 8.14 3.50
CA PRO A 105 0.43 8.99 3.78
C PRO A 105 0.04 10.38 4.34
N THR A 106 -1.21 10.81 4.15
CA THR A 106 -1.74 12.08 4.66
C THR A 106 -2.25 12.01 6.10
N LYS A 107 -2.35 10.82 6.71
CA LYS A 107 -2.86 10.67 8.07
C LYS A 107 -1.76 10.91 9.10
N PRO A 108 -2.01 11.71 10.16
CA PRO A 108 -1.02 11.96 11.20
C PRO A 108 -0.74 10.66 11.96
N VAL A 109 0.53 10.45 12.32
CA VAL A 109 0.97 9.23 13.04
C VAL A 109 0.17 9.01 14.33
N THR A 110 -0.22 10.08 15.01
CA THR A 110 -1.05 10.02 16.22
C THR A 110 -2.40 9.34 15.98
N GLU A 111 -3.07 9.60 14.86
CA GLU A 111 -4.32 8.89 14.49
C GLU A 111 -4.07 7.42 14.18
N VAL A 112 -2.96 7.10 13.52
CA VAL A 112 -2.60 5.72 13.14
C VAL A 112 -2.24 4.88 14.37
N LEU A 113 -1.67 5.51 15.41
CA LEU A 113 -1.27 4.84 16.66
C LEU A 113 -2.41 4.66 17.67
N ARG A 114 -3.43 5.53 17.67
CA ARG A 114 -4.62 5.41 18.55
C ARG A 114 -5.18 3.99 18.71
N PRO A 115 -5.46 3.23 17.63
CA PRO A 115 -6.01 1.88 17.78
C PRO A 115 -5.04 0.92 18.48
N VAL A 116 -3.73 1.09 18.30
CA VAL A 116 -2.72 0.27 18.96
C VAL A 116 -2.66 0.61 20.44
N VAL A 117 -2.62 1.90 20.74
CA VAL A 117 -2.56 2.45 22.09
C VAL A 117 -3.76 1.99 22.91
N ALA A 118 -4.97 2.08 22.34
CA ALA A 118 -6.18 1.54 22.96
C ALA A 118 -6.14 0.01 23.14
N LYS A 119 -5.65 -0.73 22.13
CA LYS A 119 -5.57 -2.20 22.17
C LYS A 119 -4.61 -2.73 23.25
N TYR A 120 -3.52 -2.01 23.53
CA TYR A 120 -2.50 -2.42 24.49
C TYR A 120 -2.53 -1.60 25.79
N GLY A 121 -3.52 -0.73 25.99
CA GLY A 121 -3.66 0.07 27.22
C GLY A 121 -2.54 1.08 27.44
N LEU A 122 -1.94 1.59 26.36
CA LEU A 122 -0.82 2.54 26.41
C LEU A 122 -1.37 3.99 26.41
N GLN A 123 -0.52 4.98 26.68
CA GLN A 123 -0.88 6.40 26.54
C GLN A 123 -0.04 7.08 25.47
N LEU A 124 -0.67 7.80 24.53
CA LEU A 124 0.00 8.49 23.42
C LEU A 124 1.12 9.44 23.86
N ASN A 125 1.01 10.07 25.03
CA ASN A 125 2.02 10.98 25.57
C ASN A 125 3.27 10.26 26.10
N ASP A 126 3.17 8.99 26.47
CA ASP A 126 4.29 8.17 26.96
C ASP A 126 5.01 7.41 25.83
N LEU A 127 4.72 7.78 24.59
CA LEU A 127 5.28 7.14 23.41
C LEU A 127 6.43 7.98 22.87
N VAL A 128 7.65 7.55 23.12
CA VAL A 128 8.79 7.97 22.29
C VAL A 128 8.69 7.21 20.97
N ALA A 129 8.87 7.89 19.84
CA ALA A 129 8.74 7.29 18.52
C ALA A 129 10.03 7.55 17.73
N ARG A 130 10.89 6.52 17.59
CA ARG A 130 12.17 6.65 16.87
C ARG A 130 12.06 6.14 15.44
N ILE A 131 12.23 7.04 14.46
CA ILE A 131 12.26 6.71 13.03
C ILE A 131 13.63 6.11 12.69
N VAL A 132 13.65 4.88 12.20
CA VAL A 132 14.89 4.20 11.78
C VAL A 132 14.91 4.13 10.25
N SER A 133 15.75 4.95 9.61
CA SER A 133 15.80 5.11 8.15
C SER A 133 16.73 4.09 7.49
N TYR A 134 16.34 2.81 7.47
CA TYR A 134 16.98 1.80 6.63
C TYR A 134 15.90 1.00 5.92
N SER A 135 15.57 1.40 4.68
CA SER A 135 14.70 0.71 3.71
C SER A 135 13.26 0.35 4.13
N VAL A 136 12.30 0.94 3.41
CA VAL A 136 10.87 0.58 3.25
C VAL A 136 9.97 0.38 4.48
N TRP A 137 10.49 0.47 5.70
CA TRP A 137 9.69 0.41 6.94
C TRP A 137 10.01 1.59 7.83
N VAL A 138 9.01 2.45 8.09
CA VAL A 138 9.11 3.42 9.20
C VAL A 138 8.90 2.62 10.48
N SER A 139 10.00 2.20 11.11
CA SER A 139 9.94 1.61 12.43
C SER A 139 9.74 2.73 13.45
N PHE A 140 8.80 2.55 14.39
CA PHE A 140 8.66 3.38 15.58
C PHE A 140 8.93 2.50 16.79
N ILE A 141 9.92 2.85 17.60
CA ILE A 141 10.24 2.12 18.84
C ILE A 141 9.55 2.81 19.99
N LEU A 142 8.66 2.11 20.68
CA LEU A 142 7.92 2.61 21.81
C LEU A 142 8.68 2.38 23.12
N ILE A 143 9.14 3.46 23.74
CA ILE A 143 9.78 3.41 25.06
C ILE A 143 8.77 4.03 26.03
N HIS A 144 8.21 3.22 26.93
CA HIS A 144 7.36 3.72 28.00
C HIS A 144 8.21 4.56 28.95
N SER A 145 7.78 5.79 29.23
CA SER A 145 8.35 6.65 30.28
C SER A 145 8.37 5.86 31.59
N GLY A 146 9.55 5.34 31.98
CA GLY A 146 9.67 4.48 33.16
C GLY A 146 10.93 3.62 33.23
N PHE A 147 11.65 3.42 32.13
CA PHE A 147 12.96 2.75 32.17
C PHE A 147 14.07 3.73 31.78
N ASN A 148 14.78 4.22 32.79
CA ASN A 148 16.13 4.76 32.64
C ASN A 148 17.02 3.65 32.06
N TYR A 149 17.47 3.81 30.82
CA TYR A 149 18.62 3.05 30.34
C TYR A 149 19.88 3.71 30.92
N PHE A 150 20.53 3.00 31.85
CA PHE A 150 21.97 3.13 32.10
C PHE A 150 22.74 2.44 30.97
#